data_AF-A0A2V5UIF3-F1
#
_entry.id   AF-A0A2V5UIF3-F1
#
_cell.length_a   1.000
_cell.length_b   1.000
_cell.length_c   1.000
_cell.angle_alpha   90.00
_cell.angle_beta   90.00
_cell.angle_gamma   90.00
#
_symmetry.space_group_name_H-M   'P 1'
#
loop_
_entity.id
_entity.type
_entity.pdbx_description
1 polymer ?
#
loop_
_entity_poly.entity_id
_entity_poly.type
_entity_poly.pdbx_seq_one_letter_code
_entity_poly.pdbx_strand_id
1 'polypeptide(L)' 'MPETLSDLPTASLPELGARLSLLRERYPHVDELQQFVESVSRLHPLAVILFGSLATGEFTQHSDADVAVIFATPLIG' A
#
# COMPACT_ATOMS: atom_id res chain seq x y z
N MET A 1 -20.84 5.84 -9.42
CA MET A 1 -20.68 6.25 -8.01
C MET A 1 -19.19 6.25 -7.75
N PRO A 2 -18.53 7.35 -7.36
CA PRO A 2 -17.12 7.28 -6.98
C PRO A 2 -17.06 6.53 -5.64
N GLU A 3 -16.21 5.51 -5.57
CA GLU A 3 -15.96 4.76 -4.34
C GLU A 3 -15.41 5.73 -3.29
N THR A 4 -16.12 5.88 -2.18
CA THR A 4 -15.71 6.76 -1.09
C THR A 4 -14.43 6.22 -0.46
N LEU A 5 -13.48 7.10 -0.10
CA LEU A 5 -12.24 6.75 0.63
C LEU A 5 -12.49 5.89 1.89
N SER A 6 -13.72 5.91 2.42
CA SER A 6 -14.20 5.10 3.54
C SER A 6 -14.36 3.60 3.23
N ASP A 7 -14.46 3.22 1.96
CA ASP A 7 -14.65 1.82 1.52
C ASP A 7 -13.33 1.13 1.17
N LEU A 8 -12.20 1.86 1.22
CA LEU A 8 -10.90 1.26 1.03
C LEU A 8 -10.55 0.41 2.26
N PRO A 9 -10.19 -0.87 2.09
CA PRO A 9 -9.75 -1.70 3.20
C PRO A 9 -8.52 -1.07 3.83
N THR A 10 -8.73 -0.43 4.99
CA THR A 10 -7.68 0.20 5.77
C THR A 10 -6.94 -0.92 6.49
N ALA A 11 -5.90 -1.46 5.86
CA ALA A 11 -5.04 -2.43 6.51
C ALA A 11 -4.13 -1.71 7.53
N SER A 12 -4.00 -2.26 8.73
CA SER A 12 -2.94 -1.84 9.65
C SER A 12 -1.56 -2.17 9.07
N LEU A 13 -0.49 -1.46 9.45
CA LEU A 13 0.87 -1.74 8.94
C LEU A 13 1.30 -3.23 9.07
N PRO A 14 1.00 -3.94 10.18
CA PRO A 14 1.27 -5.37 10.28
C PRO A 14 0.48 -6.22 9.27
N GLU A 15 -0.76 -5.84 9.00
CA GLU A 15 -1.67 -6.51 8.08
C GLU A 15 -1.26 -6.27 6.62
N LEU A 16 -0.73 -5.08 6.32
CA LEU A 16 -0.04 -4.82 5.06
C LEU A 16 1.19 -5.71 4.90
N GLY A 17 2.01 -5.89 5.95
CA GLY A 17 3.15 -6.81 5.93
C GLY A 17 2.76 -8.27 5.63
N ALA A 18 1.65 -8.74 6.21
CA ALA A 18 1.12 -10.07 5.92
C ALA A 18 0.64 -10.18 4.46
N ARG A 19 -0.04 -9.16 3.93
CA ARG A 19 -0.47 -9.12 2.52
C ARG A 19 0.71 -9.07 1.55
N LEU A 20 1.76 -8.31 1.86
CA LEU A 20 3.00 -8.27 1.07
C LEU A 20 3.68 -9.64 1.03
N SER A 21 3.65 -10.39 2.14
CA SER A 21 4.17 -11.77 2.18
C SER A 21 3.41 -12.71 1.24
N LEU A 22 2.08 -12.55 1.11
CA LEU A 22 1.27 -13.31 0.16
C LEU A 22 1.52 -12.91 -1.31
N LEU A 23 1.91 -11.67 -1.57
CA LEU A 23 2.25 -11.20 -2.91
C LEU A 23 3.61 -11.74 -3.39
N ARG A 24 4.49 -12.18 -2.48
CA ARG A 24 5.89 -12.50 -2.78
C ARG A 24 6.07 -13.60 -3.83
N GLU A 25 5.10 -14.51 -3.95
CA GLU A 25 5.15 -15.58 -4.95
C GLU A 25 4.70 -15.13 -6.36
N ARG A 26 3.95 -14.03 -6.46
CA ARG A 26 3.26 -13.62 -7.69
C ARG A 26 3.69 -12.25 -8.21
N TYR A 27 4.24 -11.41 -7.36
CA TYR A 27 4.61 -10.03 -7.68
C TYR A 27 6.13 -9.83 -7.50
N PRO A 28 6.90 -9.60 -8.58
CA PRO A 28 8.35 -9.54 -8.50
C PRO A 28 8.88 -8.31 -7.74
N HIS A 29 8.07 -7.26 -7.58
CA HIS A 29 8.47 -5.99 -6.95
C HIS A 29 8.07 -5.89 -5.47
N VAL A 30 7.79 -7.01 -4.79
CA VAL A 30 7.41 -7.00 -3.36
C VAL A 30 8.48 -6.37 -2.48
N ASP A 31 9.75 -6.65 -2.73
CA ASP A 31 10.83 -6.10 -1.91
C ASP A 31 10.92 -4.55 -2.06
N GLU A 32 10.71 -4.02 -3.26
CA GLU A 32 10.64 -2.57 -3.52
C GLU A 32 9.44 -1.93 -2.79
N LEU A 33 8.28 -2.57 -2.87
CA LEU A 33 7.06 -2.10 -2.19
C LEU A 33 7.21 -2.16 -0.66
N GLN A 34 7.84 -3.21 -0.13
CA GLN A 34 8.17 -3.31 1.29
C GLN A 34 9.12 -2.18 1.72
N GLN A 35 10.19 -1.94 0.95
CA GLN A 35 11.15 -0.89 1.24
C GLN A 35 10.51 0.51 1.19
N PHE A 36 9.56 0.73 0.28
CA PHE A 36 8.75 1.95 0.24
C PHE A 36 7.92 2.12 1.52
N VAL A 37 7.16 1.09 1.92
CA VAL A 37 6.32 1.09 3.13
C VAL A 37 7.15 1.35 4.38
N GLU A 38 8.29 0.67 4.54
CA GLU A 38 9.22 0.89 5.65
C GLU A 38 9.76 2.32 5.66
N SER A 39 9.97 2.91 4.48
CA SER A 39 10.47 4.27 4.36
C SER A 39 9.46 5.33 4.74
N VAL A 40 8.22 5.22 4.26
CA VAL A 40 7.16 6.17 4.60
C VAL A 40 6.68 6.00 6.04
N SER A 41 6.78 4.80 6.62
CA SER A 41 6.40 4.54 8.02
C SER A 41 7.22 5.39 9.00
N ARG A 42 8.47 5.72 8.67
CA ARG A 42 9.32 6.62 9.49
C ARG A 42 8.80 8.06 9.56
N LEU A 43 7.90 8.44 8.64
CA LEU A 43 7.25 9.76 8.61
C LEU A 43 5.97 9.81 9.47
N HIS A 44 5.64 8.71 10.18
CA HIS A 44 4.45 8.60 11.03
C HIS A 44 3.14 8.99 10.31
N PRO A 45 2.83 8.37 9.15
CA PRO A 45 1.57 8.61 8.47
C PRO A 45 0.40 8.11 9.33
N LEU A 46 -0.78 8.73 9.13
CA LEU A 46 -2.03 8.24 9.70
C LEU A 46 -2.44 6.90 9.08
N ALA A 47 -2.19 6.73 7.79
CA ALA A 47 -2.50 5.51 7.06
C ALA A 47 -1.58 5.32 5.84
N VAL A 48 -1.34 4.06 5.49
CA VAL A 48 -0.72 3.62 4.23
C VAL A 48 -1.68 2.61 3.62
N ILE A 49 -2.24 2.93 2.46
CA ILE A 49 -3.30 2.15 1.83
C ILE A 49 -2.81 1.66 0.47
N LEU A 50 -2.78 0.33 0.29
CA LEU A 50 -2.60 -0.29 -1.01
C LEU A 50 -3.96 -0.32 -1.73
N PHE A 51 -4.03 0.20 -2.94
CA PHE A 51 -5.22 0.16 -3.78
C PHE A 51 -4.88 -0.36 -5.19
N GLY A 52 -5.85 -0.30 -6.11
CA GLY A 52 -5.64 -0.76 -7.48
C GLY A 52 -5.50 -2.28 -7.61
N SER A 53 -4.85 -2.71 -8.69
CA SER A 53 -4.82 -4.13 -9.12
C SER A 53 -4.15 -5.07 -8.11
N LEU A 54 -3.12 -4.60 -7.38
CA LEU A 54 -2.48 -5.37 -6.32
C LEU A 54 -3.40 -5.59 -5.11
N ALA A 55 -4.26 -4.60 -4.80
CA ALA A 55 -5.17 -4.71 -3.68
C ALA A 55 -6.33 -5.69 -3.95
N THR A 56 -6.76 -5.81 -5.21
CA THR A 56 -7.83 -6.73 -5.64
C THR A 56 -7.33 -8.13 -5.99
N GLY A 57 -6.03 -8.28 -6.25
CA GLY A 57 -5.42 -9.54 -6.70
C GLY A 57 -5.46 -9.75 -8.22
N GLU A 58 -6.03 -8.80 -8.96
CA GLU A 58 -6.16 -8.77 -10.43
C GLU A 58 -4.94 -8.07 -11.09
N PHE A 59 -3.74 -8.43 -10.66
CA PHE A 59 -2.49 -7.86 -11.15
C PHE A 59 -1.70 -8.85 -12.01
N THR A 60 -0.80 -8.32 -12.83
CA THR A 60 0.20 -9.09 -13.57
C THR A 60 1.59 -8.81 -13.03
N GLN A 61 2.59 -9.59 -13.46
CA GLN A 61 3.99 -9.32 -13.11
C GLN A 61 4.52 -7.96 -13.60
N HIS A 62 3.80 -7.28 -14.50
CA HIS A 62 4.17 -5.96 -15.03
C HIS A 62 3.32 -4.82 -14.42
N SER A 63 2.41 -5.14 -13.50
CA SER A 63 1.58 -4.13 -12.83
C SER A 63 2.43 -3.25 -11.92
N ASP A 64 2.09 -1.98 -11.86
CA ASP A 64 2.59 -1.05 -10.85
C ASP A 64 1.89 -1.25 -9.49
N ALA A 65 2.37 -0.52 -8.48
CA ALA A 65 1.80 -0.52 -7.14
C ALA A 65 1.22 0.85 -6.81
N ASP A 66 -0.10 0.88 -6.61
CA ASP A 66 -0.83 2.07 -6.21
C ASP A 66 -0.89 2.17 -4.68
N VAL A 67 -0.23 3.18 -4.10
CA VAL A 67 -0.20 3.40 -2.65
C VAL A 67 -0.58 4.82 -2.28
N ALA A 68 -1.57 4.97 -1.41
CA ALA A 68 -1.96 6.25 -0.82
C ALA A 68 -1.38 6.36 0.59
N VAL A 69 -0.66 7.46 0.86
CA VAL A 69 -0.09 7.76 2.17
C VAL A 69 -0.79 9.00 2.73
N ILE A 70 -1.46 8.84 3.87
CA ILE A 70 -2.26 9.90 4.49
C ILE A 70 -1.52 10.44 5.70
N PHE A 71 -1.36 11.76 5.77
CA PHE A 71 -0.73 12.46 6.89
C PHE A 71 -1.74 13.34 7.62
N ALA A 72 -1.58 13.50 8.93
CA ALA A 72 -2.45 14.36 9.74
C ALA A 72 -2.31 15.84 9.37
N THR A 73 -1.11 16.21 8.94
CA THR A 73 -0.76 17.55 8.49
C THR A 73 0.06 17.43 7.20
N PRO A 74 -0.01 18.42 6.30
CA PRO A 74 0.87 18.46 5.14
C PRO A 74 2.33 18.37 5.58
N LEU A 75 3.09 17.47 4.96
CA LEU A 75 4.54 17.47 5.13
C LEU A 75 5.09 18.69 4.40
N ILE A 76 5.61 19.66 5.15
CA ILE A 76 6.38 20.77 4.60
C ILE A 76 7.80 20.25 4.44
N GLY A 77 8.20 19.98 3.19
CA GLY A 77 9.56 19.60 2.82
C GLY A 77 10.47 20.79 2.63
#